data_AF-M4DAG4-F1
#
_entry.id   AF-M4DAG4-F1
#
_cell.length_a   1.000
_cell.length_b   1.000
_cell.length_c   1.000
_cell.angle_alpha   90.00
_cell.angle_beta   90.00
_cell.angle_gamma   90.00
#
_symmetry.space_group_name_H-M   'P 1'
#
loop_
_entity.id
_entity.type
_entity.pdbx_description
1 polymer ?
#
loop_
_entity_poly.entity_id
_entity_poly.type
_entity_poly.pdbx_seq_one_letter_code
_entity_poly.pdbx_strand_id
1 'polypeptide(L)'
;MSHNHESARLNRWIWTAMEQGLLELHLYAPASRSTVNIEPRVLRSNTLLKLTISGHYDIDVDSDGEDSDDEDIDESLDVFFPALKSLSLMVALDIESYPRIIHACPVLEELTIRNGDFSDMGPLWGGTVVEHASIKRLVIATHVPDHIDYYLLLEYFQNACQTVRFQAPSLVYLDYSSLVFRKYDVGDLDSLVEARLSLKLWRSTSHYDYDDDYYYDCSGSLCDDDDPSPPIFGDVTCLVAVIRNITTLHLSPDSLEVSPPSIYL
;
A
#
# COMPACT_ATOMS: atom_id res chain seq x y z
N MET A 1 0.26 -11.30 -30.53
CA MET A 1 -1.17 -11.09 -30.18
C MET A 1 -1.22 -9.80 -29.39
N SER A 2 -2.05 -8.84 -29.80
CA SER A 2 -2.08 -7.50 -29.22
C SER A 2 -2.62 -7.52 -27.79
N HIS A 3 -1.94 -6.85 -26.85
CA HIS A 3 -2.27 -6.76 -25.42
C HIS A 3 -3.75 -6.37 -25.17
N ASN A 4 -4.31 -5.51 -26.01
CA ASN A 4 -5.73 -5.10 -25.92
C ASN A 4 -6.72 -6.27 -26.05
N HIS A 5 -6.34 -7.34 -26.75
CA HIS A 5 -7.21 -8.50 -26.94
C HIS A 5 -7.22 -9.44 -25.73
N GLU A 6 -6.20 -9.41 -24.87
CA GLU A 6 -6.17 -10.19 -23.63
C GLU A 6 -6.99 -9.49 -22.54
N SER A 7 -6.82 -8.17 -22.37
CA SER A 7 -7.62 -7.36 -21.44
C SER A 7 -9.11 -7.44 -21.76
N ALA A 8 -9.51 -7.24 -23.03
CA ALA A 8 -10.92 -7.31 -23.43
C ALA A 8 -11.56 -8.69 -23.17
N ARG A 9 -10.79 -9.78 -23.34
CA ARG A 9 -11.26 -11.14 -23.05
C ARG A 9 -11.42 -11.36 -21.55
N LEU A 10 -10.47 -10.89 -20.75
CA LEU A 10 -10.54 -10.96 -19.30
C LEU A 10 -11.74 -10.18 -18.76
N ASN A 11 -11.89 -8.91 -19.18
CA ASN A 11 -13.02 -8.06 -18.78
C ASN A 11 -14.36 -8.73 -19.10
N ARG A 12 -14.50 -9.38 -20.26
CA ARG A 12 -15.70 -10.14 -20.61
C ARG A 12 -15.94 -11.34 -19.68
N TRP A 13 -14.88 -12.05 -19.30
CA TRP A 13 -14.99 -13.17 -18.35
C TRP A 13 -15.37 -12.69 -16.95
N ILE A 14 -14.74 -11.62 -16.46
CA ILE A 14 -15.08 -10.99 -15.18
C ILE A 14 -16.55 -10.56 -15.19
N TRP A 15 -16.99 -9.84 -16.22
CA TRP A 15 -18.38 -9.42 -16.36
C TRP A 15 -19.37 -10.60 -16.29
N THR A 16 -19.13 -11.64 -17.10
CA THR A 16 -20.00 -12.83 -17.15
C THR A 16 -20.05 -13.54 -15.79
N ALA A 17 -18.92 -13.57 -15.09
CA ALA A 17 -18.78 -14.15 -13.77
C ALA A 17 -19.60 -13.34 -12.74
N MET A 18 -19.53 -12.01 -12.78
CA MET A 18 -20.33 -11.13 -11.90
C MET A 18 -21.84 -11.29 -12.14
N GLU A 19 -22.29 -11.38 -13.39
CA GLU A 19 -23.71 -11.57 -13.74
C GLU A 19 -24.29 -12.89 -13.18
N GLN A 20 -23.45 -13.90 -12.96
CA GLN A 20 -23.87 -15.18 -12.41
C GLN A 20 -24.06 -15.16 -10.89
N GLY A 21 -23.81 -14.03 -10.22
CA GLY A 21 -24.05 -13.88 -8.79
C GLY A 21 -23.00 -14.57 -7.91
N LEU A 22 -21.74 -14.58 -8.36
CA LEU A 22 -20.63 -15.19 -7.63
C LEU A 22 -20.41 -14.51 -6.27
N LEU A 23 -20.09 -15.32 -5.27
CA LEU A 23 -19.74 -14.85 -3.93
C LEU A 23 -18.24 -14.58 -3.78
N GLU A 24 -17.40 -15.30 -4.54
CA GLU A 24 -15.95 -15.18 -4.46
C GLU A 24 -15.32 -15.15 -5.85
N LEU A 25 -14.34 -14.27 -6.05
CA LEU A 25 -13.58 -14.15 -7.28
C LEU A 25 -12.09 -14.04 -6.97
N HIS A 26 -11.29 -14.85 -7.65
CA HIS A 26 -9.84 -14.81 -7.59
C HIS A 26 -9.27 -14.57 -9.00
N LEU A 27 -8.57 -13.45 -9.16
CA LEU A 27 -7.85 -13.05 -10.36
C LEU A 27 -6.36 -13.27 -10.12
N TYR A 28 -5.72 -14.00 -11.03
CA TYR A 28 -4.31 -14.36 -10.91
C TYR A 28 -3.61 -14.22 -12.27
N ALA A 29 -2.65 -13.30 -12.34
CA ALA A 29 -1.86 -13.00 -13.54
C ALA A 29 -0.35 -13.03 -13.23
N PRO A 30 0.28 -14.22 -13.23
CA PRO A 30 1.63 -14.39 -12.68
C PRO A 30 2.79 -13.98 -13.58
N ALA A 31 2.56 -13.86 -14.88
CA ALA A 31 3.63 -13.60 -15.82
C ALA A 31 3.04 -12.82 -16.97
N SER A 32 3.37 -11.54 -17.03
CA SER A 32 2.99 -10.71 -18.15
C SER A 32 4.24 -10.02 -18.68
N ARG A 33 4.34 -9.86 -20.00
CA ARG A 33 5.28 -8.90 -20.59
C ARG A 33 4.70 -7.48 -20.53
N SER A 34 3.53 -7.31 -19.88
CA SER A 34 2.63 -6.15 -19.98
C SER A 34 1.47 -6.28 -18.99
N THR A 35 1.17 -5.21 -18.25
CA THR A 35 -0.01 -5.13 -17.38
C THR A 35 -1.32 -5.45 -18.12
N VAL A 36 -2.23 -6.14 -17.44
CA VAL A 36 -3.57 -6.44 -17.94
C VAL A 36 -4.57 -5.47 -17.31
N ASN A 37 -5.16 -4.61 -18.13
CA ASN A 37 -6.09 -3.59 -17.65
C ASN A 37 -7.46 -4.21 -17.35
N ILE A 38 -7.93 -3.99 -16.12
CA ILE A 38 -9.27 -4.30 -15.68
C ILE A 38 -10.09 -3.01 -15.76
N GLU A 39 -11.16 -3.05 -16.54
CA GLU A 39 -12.05 -1.90 -16.65
C GLU A 39 -12.87 -1.74 -15.35
N PRO A 40 -12.93 -0.54 -14.73
CA PRO A 40 -13.70 -0.33 -13.51
C PRO A 40 -15.16 -0.80 -13.64
N ARG A 41 -15.78 -0.58 -14.80
CA ARG A 41 -17.16 -0.98 -15.09
C ARG A 41 -17.45 -2.48 -14.88
N VAL A 42 -16.45 -3.36 -15.04
CA VAL A 42 -16.65 -4.81 -14.83
C VAL A 42 -16.51 -5.24 -13.38
N LEU A 43 -15.99 -4.36 -12.53
CA LEU A 43 -15.85 -4.57 -11.09
C LEU A 43 -17.13 -4.15 -10.35
N ARG A 44 -18.30 -4.48 -10.88
CA ARG A 44 -19.59 -4.18 -10.26
C ARG A 44 -20.32 -5.47 -9.89
N SER A 45 -20.55 -5.71 -8.61
CA SER A 45 -21.35 -6.86 -8.14
C SER A 45 -22.00 -6.62 -6.79
N ASN A 46 -23.29 -6.94 -6.69
CA ASN A 46 -24.07 -6.86 -5.46
C ASN A 46 -24.03 -8.14 -4.59
N THR A 47 -23.37 -9.19 -5.08
CA THR A 47 -23.32 -10.51 -4.42
C THR A 47 -21.91 -10.90 -4.00
N LEU A 48 -20.88 -10.31 -4.62
CA LEU A 48 -19.50 -10.64 -4.35
C LEU A 48 -19.13 -10.25 -2.91
N LEU A 49 -18.72 -11.25 -2.12
CA LEU A 49 -18.30 -11.11 -0.74
C LEU A 49 -16.78 -11.07 -0.60
N LYS A 50 -16.07 -11.75 -1.51
CA LYS A 50 -14.61 -11.86 -1.49
C LYS A 50 -13.98 -11.65 -2.86
N LEU A 51 -12.99 -10.77 -2.90
CA LEU A 51 -12.21 -10.48 -4.09
C LEU A 51 -10.73 -10.65 -3.77
N THR A 52 -10.03 -11.41 -4.59
CA THR A 52 -8.58 -11.51 -4.53
C THR A 52 -8.01 -11.20 -5.90
N ILE A 53 -7.10 -10.24 -5.98
CA ILE A 53 -6.40 -9.86 -7.20
C ILE A 53 -4.90 -10.05 -6.94
N SER A 54 -4.23 -10.81 -7.78
CA SER A 54 -2.81 -11.10 -7.65
C SER A 54 -2.12 -11.09 -9.00
N GLY A 55 -1.01 -10.36 -9.11
CA GLY A 55 -0.21 -10.27 -10.33
C GLY A 55 -0.27 -8.95 -11.07
N HIS A 56 -0.02 -9.00 -12.38
CA HIS A 56 0.18 -7.84 -13.26
C HIS A 56 -1.16 -7.29 -13.76
N TYR A 57 -1.94 -6.72 -12.84
CA TYR A 57 -3.20 -6.04 -13.15
C TYR A 57 -3.06 -4.54 -12.94
N ASP A 58 -3.67 -3.79 -13.84
CA ASP A 58 -3.87 -2.36 -13.69
C ASP A 58 -5.38 -2.07 -13.66
N ILE A 59 -5.81 -1.16 -12.80
CA ILE A 59 -7.22 -0.75 -12.70
C ILE A 59 -7.26 0.71 -13.11
N ASP A 60 -7.60 0.91 -14.38
CA ASP A 60 -7.62 2.22 -15.00
C ASP A 60 -8.90 2.96 -14.59
N VAL A 61 -8.85 3.73 -13.50
CA VAL A 61 -10.01 4.44 -12.93
C VAL A 61 -10.33 5.72 -13.72
N ASP A 62 -9.41 6.21 -14.55
CA ASP A 62 -9.52 7.50 -15.25
C ASP A 62 -9.89 7.36 -16.73
N SER A 63 -10.12 6.13 -17.22
CA SER A 63 -10.53 5.86 -18.60
C SER A 63 -12.05 5.94 -18.83
N ASP A 64 -12.66 7.01 -18.33
CA ASP A 64 -13.78 7.61 -19.05
C ASP A 64 -13.17 8.46 -20.15
N GLY A 65 -12.87 7.80 -21.28
CA GLY A 65 -12.10 8.41 -22.35
C GLY A 65 -12.70 9.73 -22.83
N GLU A 66 -12.05 10.84 -22.49
CA GLU A 66 -11.96 12.05 -23.28
C GLU A 66 -10.89 12.96 -22.65
N ASP A 67 -10.11 13.61 -23.51
CA ASP A 67 -9.33 14.80 -23.16
C ASP A 67 -10.31 15.88 -22.66
N SER A 68 -10.75 15.82 -21.40
CA SER A 68 -11.56 16.86 -20.79
C SER A 68 -10.68 17.66 -19.83
N ASP A 69 -10.29 18.86 -20.27
CA ASP A 69 -9.74 19.95 -19.46
C ASP A 69 -10.76 20.48 -18.41
N ASP A 70 -11.78 19.69 -18.06
CA ASP A 70 -12.83 20.06 -17.12
C ASP A 70 -12.55 19.41 -15.75
N GLU A 71 -12.25 20.28 -14.79
CA GLU A 71 -11.96 20.05 -13.37
C GLU A 71 -13.18 19.55 -12.56
N ASP A 72 -14.17 18.95 -13.22
CA ASP A 72 -15.34 18.35 -12.58
C ASP A 72 -15.17 16.82 -12.58
N ILE A 73 -14.31 16.35 -11.67
CA ILE A 73 -14.20 14.93 -11.31
C ILE A 73 -15.61 14.48 -10.90
N ASP A 74 -16.25 13.66 -11.72
CA ASP A 74 -17.49 12.98 -11.36
C ASP A 74 -17.20 12.11 -10.13
N GLU A 75 -17.54 12.63 -8.95
CA GLU A 75 -17.48 11.96 -7.64
C GLU A 75 -18.38 10.72 -7.55
N SER A 76 -18.96 10.25 -8.66
CA SER A 76 -19.67 8.99 -8.74
C SER A 76 -18.70 7.80 -8.83
N LEU A 77 -17.93 7.58 -7.76
CA LEU A 77 -17.48 6.24 -7.36
C LEU A 77 -18.72 5.43 -6.94
N ASP A 78 -19.59 5.18 -7.91
CA ASP A 78 -20.73 4.29 -7.88
C ASP A 78 -20.26 2.99 -7.23
N VAL A 79 -20.75 2.70 -6.03
CA VAL A 79 -20.30 1.60 -5.17
C VAL A 79 -20.05 0.33 -6.00
N PHE A 80 -18.78 -0.06 -6.12
CA PHE A 80 -18.36 -1.15 -6.99
C PHE A 80 -18.80 -2.50 -6.42
N PHE A 81 -18.56 -2.68 -5.13
CA PHE A 81 -18.89 -3.92 -4.45
C PHE A 81 -19.62 -3.67 -3.13
N PRO A 82 -20.92 -3.35 -3.18
CA PRO A 82 -21.70 -3.00 -1.99
C PRO A 82 -21.80 -4.12 -0.95
N ALA A 83 -21.50 -5.36 -1.32
CA ALA A 83 -21.54 -6.53 -0.44
C ALA A 83 -20.15 -7.07 -0.05
N LEU A 84 -19.06 -6.47 -0.55
CA LEU A 84 -17.71 -7.02 -0.38
C LEU A 84 -17.23 -6.87 1.06
N LYS A 85 -16.89 -7.99 1.68
CA LYS A 85 -16.39 -8.06 3.05
C LYS A 85 -14.90 -8.29 3.12
N SER A 86 -14.31 -8.93 2.10
CA SER A 86 -12.90 -9.32 2.11
C SER A 86 -12.24 -8.97 0.77
N LEU A 87 -11.20 -8.13 0.83
CA LEU A 87 -10.41 -7.70 -0.31
C LEU A 87 -8.94 -8.05 -0.08
N SER A 88 -8.35 -8.76 -1.04
CA SER A 88 -6.92 -9.10 -1.03
C SER A 88 -6.26 -8.63 -2.33
N LEU A 89 -5.27 -7.75 -2.19
CA LEU A 89 -4.50 -7.14 -3.26
C LEU A 89 -3.03 -7.57 -3.14
N MET A 90 -2.57 -8.34 -4.12
CA MET A 90 -1.18 -8.82 -4.25
C MET A 90 -0.64 -8.40 -5.62
N VAL A 91 -0.70 -7.09 -5.86
CA VAL A 91 -0.60 -6.45 -7.19
C VAL A 91 0.31 -5.24 -7.08
N ALA A 92 0.92 -4.85 -8.19
CA ALA A 92 1.54 -3.53 -8.34
C ALA A 92 0.48 -2.57 -8.87
N LEU A 93 -0.51 -2.21 -8.05
CA LEU A 93 -1.38 -1.09 -8.37
C LEU A 93 -0.65 0.21 -8.06
N ASP A 94 -1.00 1.25 -8.80
CA ASP A 94 -0.58 2.61 -8.47
C ASP A 94 -1.13 3.02 -7.09
N ILE A 95 -0.38 3.85 -6.39
CA ILE A 95 -0.71 4.34 -5.04
C ILE A 95 -2.06 5.06 -5.03
N GLU A 96 -2.43 5.68 -6.14
CA GLU A 96 -3.67 6.43 -6.31
C GLU A 96 -4.90 5.52 -6.50
N SER A 97 -4.70 4.28 -6.95
CA SER A 97 -5.79 3.33 -7.19
C SER A 97 -6.27 2.65 -5.90
N TYR A 98 -5.39 2.46 -4.91
CA TYR A 98 -5.73 1.76 -3.66
C TYR A 98 -6.86 2.44 -2.87
N PRO A 99 -6.78 3.75 -2.56
CA PRO A 99 -7.83 4.41 -1.81
C PRO A 99 -9.19 4.33 -2.52
N ARG A 100 -9.20 4.52 -3.84
CA ARG A 100 -10.44 4.50 -4.64
C ARG A 100 -11.15 3.15 -4.56
N ILE A 101 -10.42 2.04 -4.72
CA ILE A 101 -10.98 0.68 -4.63
C ILE A 101 -11.48 0.39 -3.20
N ILE A 102 -10.72 0.81 -2.18
CA ILE A 102 -11.10 0.60 -0.78
C ILE A 102 -12.38 1.38 -0.47
N HIS A 103 -12.47 2.66 -0.83
CA HIS A 103 -13.66 3.49 -0.62
C HIS A 103 -14.89 3.01 -1.40
N ALA A 104 -14.69 2.32 -2.52
CA ALA A 104 -15.75 1.70 -3.30
C ALA A 104 -16.37 0.45 -2.64
N CYS A 105 -15.88 0.01 -1.48
CA CYS A 105 -16.32 -1.19 -0.77
C CYS A 105 -16.88 -0.86 0.64
N PRO A 106 -18.11 -0.33 0.76
CA PRO A 106 -18.61 0.28 2.00
C PRO A 106 -18.71 -0.68 3.21
N VAL A 107 -18.86 -1.98 2.96
CA VAL A 107 -19.01 -3.00 4.00
C VAL A 107 -17.74 -3.84 4.20
N LEU A 108 -16.59 -3.36 3.72
CA LEU A 108 -15.31 -4.07 3.80
C LEU A 108 -14.86 -4.29 5.26
N GLU A 109 -14.76 -5.54 5.67
CA GLU A 109 -14.34 -5.95 7.02
C GLU A 109 -12.87 -6.38 7.06
N GLU A 110 -12.35 -6.95 5.97
CA GLU A 110 -11.00 -7.48 5.86
C GLU A 110 -10.28 -6.91 4.64
N LEU A 111 -9.11 -6.32 4.87
CA LEU A 111 -8.23 -5.82 3.83
C LEU A 111 -6.84 -6.44 3.97
N THR A 112 -6.34 -7.03 2.88
CA THR A 112 -4.96 -7.52 2.77
C THR A 112 -4.27 -6.87 1.58
N ILE A 113 -3.17 -6.18 1.82
CA ILE A 113 -2.29 -5.58 0.81
C ILE A 113 -0.92 -6.23 0.97
N ARG A 114 -0.41 -6.86 -0.10
CA ARG A 114 0.91 -7.49 -0.08
C ARG A 114 1.67 -7.15 -1.34
N ASN A 115 2.99 -7.15 -1.22
CA ASN A 115 3.83 -7.10 -2.41
C ASN A 115 3.51 -8.29 -3.31
N GLY A 116 3.55 -8.09 -4.63
CA GLY A 116 3.47 -9.20 -5.56
C GLY A 116 4.64 -10.16 -5.34
N ASP A 117 4.39 -11.47 -5.44
CA ASP A 117 5.43 -12.51 -5.32
C ASP A 117 6.30 -12.64 -6.60
N PHE A 118 6.24 -11.65 -7.49
CA PHE A 118 6.84 -11.71 -8.83
C PHE A 118 8.13 -10.91 -8.86
N SER A 119 9.21 -11.54 -9.31
CA SER A 119 10.57 -10.97 -9.29
C SER A 119 10.76 -9.74 -10.19
N ASP A 120 9.85 -9.53 -11.14
CA ASP A 120 9.81 -8.39 -12.05
C ASP A 120 8.93 -7.24 -11.54
N MET A 121 8.17 -7.46 -10.47
CA MET A 121 7.38 -6.43 -9.81
C MET A 121 8.28 -5.65 -8.85
N GLY A 122 8.33 -4.33 -9.04
CA GLY A 122 8.99 -3.43 -8.10
C GLY A 122 8.37 -3.52 -6.69
N PRO A 123 9.06 -2.98 -5.66
CA PRO A 123 8.51 -2.90 -4.31
C PRO A 123 7.20 -2.11 -4.31
N LEU A 124 6.23 -2.38 -3.44
CA LEU A 124 5.02 -1.57 -3.31
C LEU A 124 5.37 -0.07 -3.18
N TRP A 125 4.89 0.73 -4.11
CA TRP A 125 5.20 2.15 -4.22
C TRP A 125 4.27 2.90 -3.25
N GLY A 126 4.87 3.44 -2.17
CA GLY A 126 4.31 4.53 -1.41
C GLY A 126 3.66 4.26 -0.05
N GLY A 127 3.47 5.37 0.67
CA GLY A 127 2.81 5.47 1.97
C GLY A 127 1.37 5.00 1.88
N THR A 128 1.03 4.07 2.76
CA THR A 128 -0.29 3.45 2.74
C THR A 128 -1.33 4.36 3.38
N VAL A 129 -2.41 4.67 2.66
CA VAL A 129 -3.57 5.40 3.18
C VAL A 129 -4.74 4.42 3.30
N VAL A 130 -5.20 4.17 4.52
CA VAL A 130 -6.39 3.37 4.81
C VAL A 130 -7.29 4.15 5.73
N GLU A 131 -8.33 4.74 5.15
CA GLU A 131 -9.39 5.47 5.85
C GLU A 131 -10.71 4.75 5.63
N HIS A 132 -11.08 3.85 6.54
CA HIS A 132 -12.27 3.02 6.35
C HIS A 132 -12.90 2.58 7.67
N ALA A 133 -14.14 3.01 7.90
CA ALA A 133 -14.82 2.81 9.18
C ALA A 133 -15.23 1.36 9.46
N SER A 134 -15.45 0.53 8.44
CA SER A 134 -15.93 -0.86 8.61
C SER A 134 -14.81 -1.90 8.66
N ILE A 135 -13.55 -1.54 8.35
CA ILE A 135 -12.43 -2.49 8.40
C ILE A 135 -12.19 -2.91 9.85
N LYS A 136 -12.18 -4.22 10.06
CA LYS A 136 -11.89 -4.87 11.35
C LYS A 136 -10.52 -5.56 11.34
N ARG A 137 -10.06 -5.99 10.17
CA ARG A 137 -8.79 -6.70 10.00
C ARG A 137 -7.98 -6.08 8.86
N LEU A 138 -6.80 -5.57 9.19
CA LEU A 138 -5.87 -4.98 8.22
C LEU A 138 -4.55 -5.77 8.21
N VAL A 139 -4.14 -6.20 7.02
CA VAL A 139 -2.82 -6.81 6.79
C VAL A 139 -2.13 -6.04 5.68
N ILE A 140 -0.98 -5.46 5.98
CA ILE A 140 -0.12 -4.80 5.01
C ILE A 140 1.27 -5.43 5.15
N ALA A 141 1.76 -6.05 4.09
CA ALA A 141 3.09 -6.64 4.06
C ALA A 141 3.84 -6.25 2.79
N THR A 142 4.75 -5.29 2.93
CA THR A 142 5.65 -4.89 1.83
C THR A 142 6.96 -5.66 1.94
N HIS A 143 7.50 -6.10 0.81
CA HIS A 143 8.82 -6.71 0.80
C HIS A 143 9.86 -5.64 1.16
N VAL A 144 10.64 -5.88 2.22
CA VAL A 144 11.84 -5.11 2.50
C VAL A 144 13.05 -5.97 2.17
N PRO A 145 13.87 -5.62 1.16
CA PRO A 145 15.08 -6.39 0.86
C PRO A 145 16.11 -6.27 2.00
N ASP A 146 16.98 -7.28 2.11
CA ASP A 146 18.05 -7.29 3.11
C ASP A 146 19.22 -6.37 2.75
N HIS A 147 19.44 -6.21 1.45
CA HIS A 147 20.43 -5.31 0.90
C HIS A 147 19.75 -4.46 -0.16
N ILE A 148 19.87 -3.14 0.01
CA ILE A 148 19.42 -2.16 -0.98
C ILE A 148 20.68 -1.66 -1.68
N ASP A 149 20.81 -2.00 -2.96
CA ASP A 149 21.90 -1.50 -3.79
C ASP A 149 21.76 0.02 -3.97
N TYR A 150 22.89 0.72 -4.18
CA TYR A 150 22.94 2.18 -4.27
C TYR A 150 21.92 2.79 -5.25
N TYR A 151 21.68 2.14 -6.39
CA TYR A 151 20.71 2.59 -7.40
C TYR A 151 19.25 2.56 -6.93
N LEU A 152 18.90 1.61 -6.05
CA LEU A 152 17.54 1.50 -5.50
C LEU A 152 17.37 2.36 -4.24
N LEU A 153 18.47 2.79 -3.62
CA LEU A 153 18.45 3.54 -2.37
C LEU A 153 17.64 4.84 -2.47
N LEU A 154 17.76 5.56 -3.59
CA LEU A 154 17.01 6.79 -3.82
C LEU A 154 15.50 6.54 -3.95
N GLU A 155 15.11 5.45 -4.64
CA GLU A 155 13.71 5.05 -4.80
C GLU A 155 13.09 4.67 -3.45
N TYR A 156 13.81 3.87 -2.64
CA TYR A 156 13.37 3.55 -1.28
C TYR A 156 13.34 4.76 -0.35
N PHE A 157 14.29 5.69 -0.49
CA PHE A 157 14.29 6.95 0.27
C PHE A 157 13.08 7.83 -0.08
N GLN A 158 12.79 8.00 -1.38
CA GLN A 158 11.64 8.76 -1.85
C GLN A 158 10.32 8.11 -1.39
N ASN A 159 10.23 6.79 -1.45
CA ASN A 159 9.09 6.04 -0.94
C ASN A 159 8.93 6.24 0.58
N ALA A 160 10.01 6.08 1.35
CA ALA A 160 10.02 6.29 2.79
C ALA A 160 9.70 7.74 3.18
N CYS A 161 9.92 8.73 2.31
CA CYS A 161 9.54 10.12 2.56
C CYS A 161 8.03 10.36 2.59
N GLN A 162 7.22 9.41 2.11
CA GLN A 162 5.78 9.51 2.10
C GLN A 162 5.17 9.37 3.51
N THR A 163 3.87 9.67 3.62
CA THR A 163 3.12 9.58 4.89
C THR A 163 2.25 8.34 4.89
N VAL A 164 2.35 7.55 5.96
CA VAL A 164 1.38 6.48 6.24
C VAL A 164 0.22 7.07 7.01
N ARG A 165 -1.01 6.80 6.56
CA ARG A 165 -2.22 7.25 7.25
C ARG A 165 -3.17 6.09 7.51
N PHE A 166 -3.51 5.89 8.78
CA PHE A 166 -4.53 4.92 9.18
C PHE A 166 -5.62 5.62 9.98
N GLN A 167 -6.86 5.51 9.49
CA GLN A 167 -8.07 5.94 10.17
C GLN A 167 -9.11 4.82 10.05
N ALA A 168 -9.14 3.93 11.06
CA ALA A 168 -9.98 2.74 11.04
C ALA A 168 -10.55 2.48 12.45
N PRO A 169 -11.61 3.19 12.85
CA PRO A 169 -12.18 3.13 14.21
C PRO A 169 -12.64 1.73 14.64
N SER A 170 -13.02 0.88 13.69
CA SER A 170 -13.45 -0.50 13.96
C SER A 170 -12.33 -1.53 13.88
N LEU A 171 -11.08 -1.11 13.68
CA LEU A 171 -9.95 -2.03 13.51
C LEU A 171 -9.68 -2.78 14.81
N VAL A 172 -9.69 -4.12 14.74
CA VAL A 172 -9.45 -5.02 15.88
C VAL A 172 -8.11 -5.74 15.75
N TYR A 173 -7.67 -5.98 14.51
CA TYR A 173 -6.42 -6.68 14.22
C TYR A 173 -5.60 -5.92 13.17
N LEU A 174 -4.32 -5.67 13.48
CA LEU A 174 -3.34 -5.07 12.58
C LEU A 174 -2.14 -6.00 12.42
N ASP A 175 -1.77 -6.30 11.17
CA ASP A 175 -0.49 -6.91 10.81
C ASP A 175 0.20 -5.99 9.81
N TYR A 176 1.19 -5.23 10.29
CA TYR A 176 1.88 -4.19 9.54
C TYR A 176 3.36 -4.52 9.46
N SER A 177 3.80 -4.94 8.27
CA SER A 177 5.18 -5.24 7.93
C SER A 177 5.63 -4.33 6.80
N SER A 178 6.50 -3.36 7.09
CA SER A 178 6.95 -2.39 6.09
C SER A 178 8.24 -1.66 6.44
N LEU A 179 8.66 -0.75 5.56
CA LEU A 179 9.68 0.23 5.87
C LEU A 179 9.19 1.24 6.89
N VAL A 180 10.12 1.84 7.64
CA VAL A 180 9.81 3.00 8.47
C VAL A 180 9.68 4.22 7.56
N PHE A 181 8.49 4.81 7.56
CA PHE A 181 8.19 6.04 6.82
C PHE A 181 8.51 7.29 7.64
N ARG A 182 8.69 8.41 6.95
CA ARG A 182 9.04 9.71 7.55
C ARG A 182 7.96 10.22 8.48
N LYS A 183 6.70 9.93 8.15
CA LYS A 183 5.55 10.43 8.91
C LYS A 183 4.46 9.37 9.02
N TYR A 184 3.95 9.22 10.23
CA TYR A 184 2.77 8.44 10.54
C TYR A 184 1.66 9.38 11.02
N ASP A 185 0.57 9.43 10.26
CA ASP A 185 -0.66 10.14 10.58
C ASP A 185 -1.71 9.09 10.96
N VAL A 186 -1.63 8.62 12.20
CA VAL A 186 -2.50 7.54 12.67
C VAL A 186 -3.45 8.07 13.72
N GLY A 187 -4.74 7.81 13.53
CA GLY A 187 -5.82 8.18 14.44
C GLY A 187 -6.85 7.07 14.57
N ASP A 188 -7.65 7.13 15.63
CA ASP A 188 -8.85 6.30 15.78
C ASP A 188 -8.62 4.79 15.69
N LEU A 189 -7.71 4.24 16.51
CA LEU A 189 -7.49 2.79 16.65
C LEU A 189 -7.88 2.26 18.04
N ASP A 190 -8.84 2.89 18.71
CA ASP A 190 -9.22 2.55 20.09
C ASP A 190 -9.78 1.12 20.23
N SER A 191 -10.32 0.55 19.15
CA SER A 191 -10.84 -0.83 19.08
C SER A 191 -9.76 -1.89 18.86
N LEU A 192 -8.49 -1.49 18.67
CA LEU A 192 -7.41 -2.40 18.31
C LEU A 192 -7.06 -3.33 19.48
N VAL A 193 -7.15 -4.64 19.26
CA VAL A 193 -6.91 -5.68 20.26
C VAL A 193 -5.59 -6.42 20.04
N GLU A 194 -5.20 -6.61 18.78
CA GLU A 194 -3.98 -7.31 18.40
C GLU A 194 -3.21 -6.54 17.33
N ALA A 195 -1.92 -6.35 17.57
CA ALA A 195 -1.02 -5.72 16.62
C ALA A 195 0.23 -6.59 16.40
N ARG A 196 0.62 -6.77 15.14
CA ARG A 196 1.86 -7.39 14.71
C ARG A 196 2.63 -6.37 13.89
N LEU A 197 3.80 -5.96 14.38
CA LEU A 197 4.64 -4.97 13.72
C LEU A 197 5.95 -5.62 13.30
N SER A 198 6.30 -5.42 12.03
CA SER A 198 7.60 -5.78 11.46
C SER A 198 8.14 -4.62 10.66
N LEU A 199 8.81 -3.68 11.32
CA LEU A 199 9.32 -2.47 10.73
C LEU A 199 10.82 -2.57 10.48
N LYS A 200 11.28 -2.00 9.37
CA LYS A 200 12.71 -1.95 9.02
C LYS A 200 13.07 -0.59 8.46
N LEU A 201 14.24 -0.07 8.83
CA LEU A 201 14.73 1.19 8.26
C LEU A 201 15.03 1.00 6.75
N TRP A 202 14.79 2.04 5.96
CA TRP A 202 15.11 2.05 4.53
C TRP A 202 16.63 2.03 4.28
N ARG A 203 17.45 2.26 5.30
CA ARG A 203 18.90 2.09 5.29
C ARG A 203 19.41 1.64 6.66
N SER A 204 20.40 0.75 6.69
CA SER A 204 21.05 0.33 7.93
C SER A 204 21.90 1.47 8.52
N THR A 205 21.86 1.61 9.84
CA THR A 205 22.67 2.56 10.62
C THR A 205 24.10 2.06 10.90
N SER A 206 24.41 0.80 10.56
CA SER A 206 25.71 0.16 10.87
C SER A 206 26.94 0.80 10.22
N HIS A 207 26.75 1.75 9.31
CA HIS A 207 27.83 2.38 8.54
C HIS A 207 28.01 3.89 8.78
N TYR A 208 27.30 4.48 9.75
CA TYR A 208 27.38 5.91 10.04
C TYR A 208 28.35 6.18 11.20
N ASP A 209 29.59 6.54 10.85
CA ASP A 209 30.39 7.41 11.72
C ASP A 209 29.78 8.81 11.60
N TYR A 210 29.20 9.29 12.68
CA TYR A 210 28.58 10.61 12.81
C TYR A 210 29.59 11.71 12.49
N ASP A 211 29.42 12.48 11.41
CA ASP A 211 30.00 13.84 11.34
C ASP A 211 29.51 14.79 10.22
N ASP A 212 28.50 14.45 9.40
CA ASP A 212 28.15 15.31 8.24
C ASP A 212 26.69 15.83 8.26
N ASP A 213 26.54 17.06 8.78
CA ASP A 213 25.31 17.86 8.78
C ASP A 213 25.02 18.43 7.37
N TYR A 214 24.32 17.69 6.52
CA TYR A 214 23.83 18.21 5.22
C TYR A 214 22.31 18.14 5.09
N TYR A 215 21.75 19.22 4.52
CA TYR A 215 20.32 19.46 4.39
C TYR A 215 19.83 18.99 3.02
N TYR A 216 19.00 17.95 2.96
CA TYR A 216 18.36 17.50 1.72
C TYR A 216 17.00 18.16 1.53
N ASP A 217 16.78 18.66 0.32
CA ASP A 217 15.43 18.88 -0.21
C ASP A 217 14.93 17.55 -0.84
N CYS A 218 13.62 17.29 -0.77
CA CYS A 218 12.98 16.06 -1.26
C CYS A 218 13.02 15.90 -2.80
N SER A 219 13.78 16.74 -3.50
CA SER A 219 13.84 16.83 -4.97
C SER A 219 14.78 15.83 -5.64
N GLY A 220 15.50 14.99 -4.89
CA GLY A 220 16.12 13.76 -5.43
C GLY A 220 17.11 13.97 -6.58
N SER A 221 17.91 15.03 -6.55
CA SER A 221 18.99 15.20 -7.53
C SER A 221 20.22 14.39 -7.10
N LEU A 222 20.74 13.54 -7.99
CA LEU A 222 22.05 12.94 -7.85
C LEU A 222 23.09 14.01 -8.23
N CYS A 223 23.74 14.61 -7.25
CA CYS A 223 25.00 15.33 -7.50
C CYS A 223 26.16 14.35 -7.26
N ASP A 224 27.34 14.72 -7.76
CA ASP A 224 28.58 13.92 -7.90
C ASP A 224 28.97 13.03 -6.69
N ASP A 225 29.96 12.14 -6.84
CA ASP A 225 30.49 11.23 -5.81
C ASP A 225 30.92 11.92 -4.47
N ASP A 226 30.90 13.26 -4.41
CA ASP A 226 31.13 14.10 -3.23
C ASP A 226 29.85 14.53 -2.49
N ASP A 227 28.66 14.17 -2.98
CA ASP A 227 27.38 14.53 -2.35
C ASP A 227 27.08 13.56 -1.18
N PRO A 228 26.51 14.05 -0.07
CA PRO A 228 26.37 13.24 1.14
C PRO A 228 25.41 12.05 0.92
N SER A 229 25.25 11.23 1.95
CA SER A 229 24.24 10.18 1.97
C SER A 229 22.87 10.73 2.41
N PRO A 230 21.73 10.28 1.81
CA PRO A 230 20.40 10.71 2.25
C PRO A 230 20.17 10.43 3.74
N PRO A 231 19.41 11.30 4.44
CA PRO A 231 19.34 11.34 5.90
C PRO A 231 18.45 10.22 6.41
N ILE A 232 18.96 9.40 7.32
CA ILE A 232 18.15 8.37 7.98
C ILE A 232 17.14 9.05 8.91
N PHE A 233 15.88 8.69 8.71
CA PHE A 233 14.79 9.03 9.61
C PHE A 233 14.04 7.75 9.99
N GLY A 234 13.40 7.76 11.15
CA GLY A 234 12.71 6.59 11.66
C GLY A 234 11.90 6.87 12.92
N ASP A 235 11.00 7.85 12.87
CA ASP A 235 10.12 8.15 14.01
C ASP A 235 8.78 7.41 13.89
N VAL A 236 8.65 6.33 14.68
CA VAL A 236 7.43 5.53 14.79
C VAL A 236 6.57 5.93 16.00
N THR A 237 6.91 7.02 16.70
CA THR A 237 6.24 7.41 17.96
C THR A 237 4.73 7.57 17.76
N CYS A 238 4.28 8.20 16.68
CA CYS A 238 2.85 8.34 16.38
C CYS A 238 2.17 6.98 16.17
N LEU A 239 2.80 6.05 15.45
CA LEU A 239 2.28 4.70 15.22
C LEU A 239 2.20 3.91 16.53
N VAL A 240 3.20 4.01 17.40
CA VAL A 240 3.20 3.30 18.69
C VAL A 240 2.21 3.93 19.66
N ALA A 241 2.05 5.26 19.65
CA ALA A 241 1.17 5.98 20.57
C ALA A 241 -0.31 5.60 20.43
N VAL A 242 -0.75 5.22 19.22
CA VAL A 242 -2.13 4.78 18.97
C VAL A 242 -2.37 3.32 19.36
N ILE A 243 -1.32 2.50 19.46
CA ILE A 243 -1.39 1.09 19.86
C ILE A 243 -1.39 1.01 21.40
N ARG A 244 -2.45 1.56 22.01
CA ARG A 244 -2.56 1.73 23.46
C ARG A 244 -3.48 0.73 24.16
N ASN A 245 -4.46 0.18 23.44
CA ASN A 245 -5.53 -0.66 24.00
C ASN A 245 -5.41 -2.15 23.63
N ILE A 246 -4.20 -2.60 23.27
CA ILE A 246 -3.99 -3.97 22.80
C ILE A 246 -3.81 -4.98 23.94
N THR A 247 -4.18 -6.23 23.66
CA THR A 247 -3.94 -7.40 24.51
C THR A 247 -2.68 -8.17 24.10
N THR A 248 -2.35 -8.13 22.80
CA THR A 248 -1.24 -8.87 22.22
C THR A 248 -0.46 -7.98 21.27
N LEU A 249 0.85 -7.86 21.50
CA LEU A 249 1.80 -7.20 20.62
C LEU A 249 2.84 -8.21 20.15
N HIS A 250 2.97 -8.38 18.83
CA HIS A 250 4.08 -9.11 18.23
C HIS A 250 5.03 -8.13 17.56
N LEU A 251 6.32 -8.19 17.94
CA LEU A 251 7.38 -7.40 17.31
C LEU A 251 8.34 -8.36 16.61
N SER A 252 8.77 -8.02 15.40
CA SER A 252 9.88 -8.71 14.75
C SER A 252 11.23 -8.22 15.30
N PRO A 253 12.31 -9.01 15.18
CA PRO A 253 13.65 -8.60 15.62
C PRO A 253 14.11 -7.29 15.01
N ASP A 254 13.78 -7.06 13.74
CA ASP A 254 14.15 -5.86 12.98
C ASP A 254 13.41 -4.60 13.48
N SER A 255 12.32 -4.76 14.25
CA SER A 255 11.50 -3.65 14.75
C SER A 255 12.05 -2.99 16.02
N LEU A 256 13.13 -3.52 16.61
CA LEU A 256 13.62 -3.13 17.96
C LEU A 256 14.72 -2.06 17.96
N GLU A 257 15.24 -1.65 16.80
CA GLU A 257 16.28 -0.62 16.72
C GLU A 257 15.68 0.78 16.55
N VAL A 258 15.06 1.31 17.61
CA VAL A 258 14.76 2.74 17.71
C VAL A 258 15.17 3.23 19.09
N SER A 259 16.40 3.73 19.21
CA SER A 259 16.85 4.48 20.39
C SER A 259 16.65 5.99 20.18
N PRO A 260 16.28 6.76 21.23
CA PRO A 260 15.71 8.11 21.11
C PRO A 260 16.78 9.21 20.87
N PRO A 261 16.35 10.44 20.55
CA PRO A 261 17.26 11.58 20.38
C PRO A 261 17.94 11.89 21.71
N SER A 262 19.27 11.90 21.71
CA SER A 262 20.02 12.50 22.80
C SER A 262 19.87 14.01 22.68
N ILE A 263 19.03 14.61 23.53
CA ILE A 263 19.10 16.04 23.85
C ILE A 263 19.32 16.18 25.36
N TYR A 264 20.18 17.14 25.70
CA TYR A 264 20.64 17.65 27.00
C TYR A 264 21.90 16.94 27.55
N LEU A 265 23.08 17.58 27.64
CA LEU A 265 23.46 18.98 27.92
C LEU A 265 24.64 19.45 27.06
#